data_AF-A0A4D4MHA3-F1
#
_entry.id   AF-A0A4D4MHA3-F1
#
_cell.length_a   1.000
_cell.length_b   1.000
_cell.length_c   1.000
_cell.angle_alpha   90.00
_cell.angle_beta   90.00
_cell.angle_gamma   90.00
#
_symmetry.space_group_name_H-M   'P 1'
#
loop_
_entity.id
_entity.type
_entity.pdbx_description
1 polymer ?
#
loop_
_entity_poly.entity_id
_entity_poly.type
_entity_poly.pdbx_seq_one_letter_code
_entity_poly.pdbx_strand_id
1 'polypeptide(L)' 'MTDTHEAARPGLSTDHQAVDGIRIVVLRGEIDHANRDSLHEALLTPEGRLSPGPWLTSAA' A
#
# COMPACT_ATOMS: atom_id res chain seq x y z
N MET A 1 -33.78 -16.57 -2.75
CA MET A 1 -32.56 -15.72 -2.70
C MET A 1 -32.21 -15.55 -1.25
N THR A 2 -31.09 -16.12 -0.82
CA THR A 2 -30.61 -15.96 0.56
C THR A 2 -29.79 -14.68 0.58
N ASP A 3 -30.20 -13.73 1.41
CA ASP A 3 -29.37 -12.57 1.75
C ASP A 3 -28.13 -13.11 2.46
N THR A 4 -27.00 -13.16 1.75
CA THR A 4 -25.72 -13.56 2.34
C THR A 4 -25.25 -12.35 3.12
N HIS A 5 -25.70 -12.25 4.37
CA HIS A 5 -25.24 -11.21 5.29
C HIS A 5 -23.71 -11.23 5.30
N GLU A 6 -23.09 -10.11 4.94
CA GLU A 6 -21.64 -9.96 4.92
C GLU A 6 -21.14 -10.24 6.35
N ALA A 7 -20.43 -11.35 6.54
CA ALA A 7 -19.82 -11.65 7.83
C ALA A 7 -18.86 -10.51 8.16
N ALA A 8 -18.88 -9.98 9.39
CA ALA A 8 -17.94 -8.96 9.81
C ALA A 8 -16.51 -9.51 9.70
N ARG A 9 -15.81 -9.14 8.61
CA ARG A 9 -14.41 -9.52 8.38
C ARG A 9 -13.51 -8.43 8.95
N PRO A 10 -12.35 -8.81 9.52
CA PRO A 10 -11.36 -7.81 9.92
C PRO A 10 -10.96 -6.97 8.69
N GLY A 11 -10.93 -5.65 8.84
CA GLY A 11 -10.56 -4.74 7.77
C GLY A 11 -9.10 -4.90 7.32
N LEU A 12 -8.76 -4.29 6.18
CA LEU A 12 -7.41 -4.28 5.64
C LEU A 12 -6.45 -3.50 6.56
N SER A 13 -5.42 -4.16 7.07
CA SER A 13 -4.35 -3.53 7.84
C SER A 13 -3.13 -3.25 6.95
N THR A 14 -2.45 -2.14 7.23
CA THR A 14 -1.31 -1.66 6.45
C THR A 14 -0.15 -1.33 7.38
N ASP A 15 1.06 -1.71 6.97
CA ASP A 15 2.33 -1.29 7.57
C ASP A 15 3.29 -0.79 6.48
N HIS A 16 4.20 0.11 6.85
CA HIS A 16 5.12 0.77 5.93
C HIS A 16 6.56 0.68 6.42
N GLN A 17 7.45 0.25 5.54
CA GLN A 17 8.89 0.23 5.80
C GLN A 17 9.66 0.83 4.63
N ALA A 18 10.85 1.37 4.89
CA ALA A 18 11.83 1.69 3.86
C ALA A 18 13.08 0.81 4.06
N VAL A 19 13.51 0.13 3.00
CA VAL A 19 14.75 -0.67 2.97
C VAL A 19 15.54 -0.22 1.76
N ASP A 20 16.77 0.25 1.97
CA ASP A 20 17.66 0.76 0.90
C ASP A 20 17.00 1.79 -0.03
N GLY A 21 16.15 2.66 0.54
CA GLY A 21 15.39 3.67 -0.22
C GLY A 21 14.18 3.12 -0.97
N ILE A 22 13.95 1.80 -0.94
CA ILE A 22 12.77 1.15 -1.49
C ILE A 22 11.66 1.17 -0.45
N ARG A 23 10.50 1.71 -0.82
CA ARG A 23 9.29 1.67 0.00
C ARG A 23 8.64 0.31 -0.09
N ILE A 24 8.51 -0.35 1.04
CA ILE A 24 7.78 -1.60 1.22
C ILE A 24 6.47 -1.29 1.92
N VAL A 25 5.36 -1.74 1.32
CA VAL A 25 4.02 -1.65 1.92
C VAL A 25 3.57 -3.08 2.22
N VAL A 26 3.32 -3.36 3.50
CA VAL A 26 2.85 -4.68 3.93
C VAL A 26 1.36 -4.59 4.21
N LEU A 27 0.58 -5.42 3.51
CA LEU A 27 -0.87 -5.49 3.65
C LEU A 27 -1.25 -6.82 4.32
N ARG A 28 -2.18 -6.78 5.28
CA ARG A 28 -2.76 -7.99 5.88
C ARG A 28 -4.27 -7.85 5.99
N GLY A 29 -4.99 -8.84 5.49
CA GLY A 29 -6.44 -8.83 5.38
C GLY A 29 -6.88 -9.09 3.94
N GLU A 30 -8.18 -8.92 3.69
CA GLU A 30 -8.74 -9.07 2.35
C GLU A 30 -8.65 -7.77 1.55
N ILE A 31 -8.52 -7.89 0.23
CA ILE A 31 -8.58 -6.77 -0.69
C ILE A 31 -9.86 -6.92 -1.51
N ASP A 32 -10.77 -5.96 -1.33
CA ASP A 32 -12.07 -5.92 -1.97
C ASP A 32 -12.47 -4.47 -2.26
N HIS A 33 -13.71 -4.27 -2.73
CA HIS A 33 -14.20 -2.93 -3.08
C HIS A 33 -14.45 -2.03 -1.87
N ALA A 34 -14.67 -2.58 -0.68
CA ALA A 34 -14.93 -1.80 0.53
C ALA A 34 -13.65 -1.13 1.05
N ASN A 35 -12.48 -1.71 0.77
CA ASN A 35 -11.18 -1.16 1.19
C ASN A 35 -10.37 -0.45 0.09
N ARG A 36 -10.98 -0.21 -1.08
CA ARG A 36 -10.33 0.45 -2.23
C ARG A 36 -9.64 1.76 -1.86
N ASP A 37 -10.32 2.63 -1.12
CA ASP A 37 -9.80 3.97 -0.82
C ASP A 37 -8.64 3.87 0.18
N SER A 38 -8.76 3.03 1.21
CA SER A 38 -7.66 2.78 2.16
C SER A 38 -6.44 2.16 1.48
N LEU A 39 -6.65 1.23 0.55
CA LEU A 39 -5.58 0.65 -0.26
C LEU A 39 -4.91 1.71 -1.15
N HIS A 40 -5.70 2.56 -1.80
CA HIS A 40 -5.19 3.64 -2.63
C HIS A 40 -4.27 4.57 -1.81
N GLU A 41 -4.75 5.07 -0.68
CA GLU A 41 -3.96 5.93 0.21
C GLU A 41 -2.71 5.24 0.76
N ALA A 42 -2.81 3.95 1.11
CA ALA A 42 -1.68 3.15 1.55
C ALA A 42 -0.58 3.03 0.48
N LEU A 43 -0.92 3.11 -0.81
CA LEU A 43 0.02 2.98 -1.92
C LEU A 43 0.56 4.32 -2.41
N LEU A 44 -0.09 5.44 -2.11
CA LEU A 44 0.44 6.77 -2.42
C LEU A 44 1.84 6.96 -1.82
N THR A 45 2.75 7.49 -2.63
CA THR A 45 4.09 7.88 -2.15
C THR A 45 3.96 9.25 -1.51
N PRO A 46 4.38 9.45 -0.25
CA PRO A 46 4.38 10.76 0.36
C PRO A 46 5.17 11.73 -0.51
N GLU A 47 4.55 12.86 -0.86
CA GLU A 47 5.20 13.91 -1.64
C GLU A 47 6.47 14.37 -0.91
N GLY A 48 7.64 14.23 -1.56
CA GLY A 48 8.92 14.73 -1.03
C GLY A 48 10.05 13.72 -0.84
N ARG A 49 9.93 12.44 -1.22
CA ARG A 49 11.10 11.53 -1.20
C ARG A 49 11.17 10.56 -2.38
N LEU A 50 11.20 11.11 -3.59
CA LEU A 50 11.86 10.45 -4.72
C LEU A 50 13.23 11.11 -4.89
N SER A 51 14.17 10.80 -4.01
CA SER A 51 15.58 10.98 -4.37
C SER A 51 15.87 9.86 -5.38
N PRO A 52 16.33 10.17 -6.61
CA PRO A 52 16.85 9.13 -7.49
C PRO A 52 17.90 8.39 -6.68
N GLY A 53 17.72 7.08 -6.47
CA GLY A 53 18.70 6.32 -5.72
C GLY A 53 20.08 6.42 -6.38
N PRO A 54 21.17 6.13 -5.66
CA PRO A 54 22.55 6.40 -6.08
C PRO A 54 22.98 5.72 -7.39
N TRP A 55 22.13 4.88 -7.97
CA TRP A 55 22.34 4.18 -9.23
C TRP A 55 21.85 4.97 -10.46
N LEU A 56 21.07 6.05 -10.28
CA LEU A 56 20.53 6.87 -11.36
C LEU A 56 21.39 8.11 -11.69
N THR A 57 22.45 8.39 -10.93
CA THR A 57 23.34 9.54 -11.17
C THR A 57 24.55 9.22 -12.07
N SER A 58 24.58 8.05 -12.70
CA SER A 58 25.63 7.66 -13.64
C SER A 58 25.12 7.64 -15.08
N ALA A 59 24.76 8.80 -15.60
CA ALA A 59 24.74 9.04 -17.04
C ALA A 59 25.40 10.40 -17.28
N ALA A 60 26.38 10.37 -18.19
CA ALA A 60 27.33 11.40 -18.56
C ALA A 60 26.75 12.78 -18.90
#